data_AF-A0AAD6UWC5-F1
#
_entry.id   AF-A0AAD6UWC5-F1
#
_cell.length_a   1.000
_cell.length_b   1.000
_cell.length_c   1.000
_cell.angle_alpha   90.00
_cell.angle_beta   90.00
_cell.angle_gamma   90.00
#
_symmetry.space_group_name_H-M   'P 1'
#
loop_
_entity.id
_entity.type
_entity.pdbx_description
1 polymer ?
#
loop_
_entity_poly.entity_id
_entity_poly.type
_entity_poly.pdbx_seq_one_letter_code
_entity_poly.pdbx_strand_id
1 'polypeptide(L)'
;MIQCFPVSQKDPPAPHKALVKCINKYGMSFEAVNPPEEVLKEMPLWHHPGEDSSRRQENNGRRARCLRTNHAVLTIGDGINMAARLENPLHASRAAGACVCDECDADREDHGCEDPLACATKASSRLRQIHPRWVP
;
A
#
# COMPACT_ATOMS: atom_id res chain seq x y z
N MET A 1 28.20 -8.02 -22.27
CA MET A 1 28.40 -8.67 -20.95
C MET A 1 27.38 -8.06 -20.01
N ILE A 2 26.24 -8.73 -19.78
CA ILE A 2 25.22 -8.23 -18.85
C ILE A 2 25.66 -8.67 -17.46
N GLN A 3 25.99 -7.71 -16.58
CA GLN A 3 26.34 -8.02 -15.20
C GLN A 3 25.10 -8.51 -14.45
N CYS A 4 24.89 -9.82 -14.44
CA CYS A 4 23.92 -10.48 -13.58
C CYS A 4 24.60 -10.82 -12.25
N PHE A 5 24.69 -9.85 -11.33
CA PHE A 5 25.06 -10.17 -9.95
C PHE A 5 23.93 -10.99 -9.33
N PRO A 6 24.23 -12.04 -8.53
CA PRO A 6 23.20 -12.69 -7.72
C PRO A 6 22.66 -11.65 -6.72
N VAL A 7 21.44 -11.17 -6.98
CA VAL A 7 20.84 -10.10 -6.18
C VAL A 7 20.16 -10.72 -4.96
N SER A 8 20.78 -10.60 -3.79
CA SER A 8 20.09 -10.83 -2.52
C SER A 8 19.21 -9.63 -2.22
N GLN A 9 17.91 -9.83 -2.03
CA GLN A 9 17.01 -8.75 -1.58
C GLN A 9 17.35 -8.23 -0.18
N LYS A 10 18.02 -9.05 0.65
CA LYS A 10 18.41 -8.67 2.01
C LYS A 10 19.71 -7.89 2.07
N ASP A 11 20.60 -8.10 1.09
CA ASP A 11 21.93 -7.50 1.09
C ASP A 11 22.31 -7.00 -0.31
N PRO A 12 21.93 -5.77 -0.69
CA PRO A 12 22.21 -5.25 -2.01
C PRO A 12 23.73 -5.01 -2.21
N PRO A 13 24.25 -5.21 -3.43
CA PRO A 13 25.66 -4.94 -3.76
C PRO A 13 26.14 -3.55 -3.31
N ALA A 14 27.42 -3.46 -2.94
CA ALA A 14 28.04 -2.23 -2.46
C ALA A 14 27.81 -0.99 -3.35
N PRO A 15 27.85 -1.07 -4.70
CA PRO A 15 27.57 0.07 -5.57
C PRO A 15 26.15 0.64 -5.38
N HIS A 16 25.14 -0.22 -5.23
CA HIS A 16 23.76 0.19 -5.03
C HIS A 16 23.58 0.91 -3.68
N LYS A 17 24.20 0.38 -2.62
CA LYS A 17 24.20 1.03 -1.30
C LYS A 17 24.85 2.41 -1.37
N ALA A 18 25.96 2.55 -2.10
CA ALA A 18 26.63 3.82 -2.30
C ALA A 18 25.76 4.83 -3.07
N LEU A 19 25.06 4.37 -4.11
CA LEU A 19 24.11 5.18 -4.89
C LEU A 19 22.98 5.71 -4.00
N VAL A 20 22.30 4.84 -3.25
CA VAL A 20 21.21 5.24 -2.34
C VAL A 20 21.70 6.22 -1.28
N LYS A 21 22.90 6.01 -0.72
CA LYS A 21 23.52 6.98 0.23
C LYS A 21 23.76 8.34 -0.42
N CYS A 22 24.23 8.36 -1.66
CA CYS A 22 24.47 9.59 -2.41
C CYS A 22 23.15 10.36 -2.62
N ILE A 23 22.12 9.67 -3.11
CA ILE A 23 20.77 10.21 -3.32
C ILE A 23 20.25 10.87 -2.04
N ASN A 24 20.32 10.16 -0.91
CA ASN A 24 19.88 10.68 0.39
C ASN A 24 20.73 11.86 0.86
N LYS A 25 22.06 11.81 0.67
CA LYS A 25 22.99 12.88 1.09
C LYS A 25 22.72 14.20 0.36
N TYR A 26 22.36 14.13 -0.91
CA TYR A 26 22.14 15.30 -1.76
C TYR A 26 20.66 15.64 -1.95
N GLY A 27 19.74 14.94 -1.27
CA GLY A 27 18.29 15.17 -1.39
C GLY A 27 17.75 14.94 -2.80
N MET A 28 18.39 14.07 -3.58
CA MET A 28 17.94 13.73 -4.92
C MET A 28 16.75 12.77 -4.83
N SER A 29 15.84 12.82 -5.79
CA SER A 29 14.76 11.86 -5.95
C SER A 29 14.69 11.37 -7.39
N PHE A 30 14.26 10.12 -7.58
CA PHE A 30 13.91 9.64 -8.91
C PHE A 30 12.51 10.17 -9.24
N GLU A 31 12.45 11.14 -10.15
CA GLU A 31 11.19 11.68 -10.62
C GLU A 31 10.88 11.13 -12.02
N ALA A 32 9.77 10.41 -12.14
CA ALA A 32 9.17 10.14 -13.43
C ALA A 32 8.33 11.36 -13.84
N VAL A 33 8.55 11.88 -15.04
CA VAL A 33 7.73 12.95 -15.61
C VAL A 33 6.43 12.30 -16.10
N ASN A 34 5.31 12.59 -15.44
CA ASN A 34 3.96 12.05 -15.75
C ASN A 34 3.93 10.54 -15.96
N PRO A 35 4.16 9.73 -14.90
CA PRO A 35 4.02 8.28 -14.99
C PRO A 35 2.57 7.92 -15.39
N PRO A 36 2.37 6.89 -16.23
CA PRO A 36 1.04 6.42 -16.56
C PRO A 36 0.36 5.82 -15.33
N GLU A 37 -0.98 5.82 -15.32
CA GLU A 37 -1.80 5.39 -14.19
C GLU A 37 -1.51 3.94 -13.78
N GLU A 38 -1.27 3.06 -14.74
CA GLU A 38 -0.96 1.65 -14.51
C GLU A 38 0.32 1.49 -13.69
N VAL A 39 1.35 2.28 -14.01
CA VAL A 39 2.62 2.27 -13.28
C VAL A 39 2.44 2.79 -11.86
N LEU A 40 1.61 3.82 -11.67
CA LEU A 40 1.29 4.33 -10.34
C LEU A 40 0.55 3.28 -9.50
N LYS A 41 -0.40 2.55 -10.09
CA LYS A 41 -1.14 1.48 -9.39
C LYS A 41 -0.24 0.34 -8.95
N GLU A 42 0.80 0.01 -9.71
CA GLU A 42 1.77 -1.05 -9.37
C GLU A 42 2.76 -0.63 -8.27
N MET A 43 2.83 0.66 -7.91
CA MET A 43 3.72 1.13 -6.85
C MET A 43 3.36 0.51 -5.48
N PRO A 44 4.35 0.30 -4.60
CA PRO A 44 4.11 -0.32 -3.30
C PRO A 44 3.33 0.61 -2.36
N LEU A 45 2.18 0.16 -1.83
CA LEU A 45 1.37 0.95 -0.89
C LEU A 45 2.10 1.23 0.44
N TRP A 46 2.93 0.27 0.86
CA TRP A 46 3.64 0.28 2.13
C TRP A 46 5.07 0.78 1.95
N HIS A 47 5.56 1.60 2.89
CA HIS A 47 6.88 2.23 2.79
C HIS A 47 7.08 2.98 1.46
N HIS A 48 6.03 3.68 1.02
CA HIS A 48 5.95 4.29 -0.30
C HIS A 48 6.91 5.51 -0.39
N PRO A 49 7.60 5.74 -1.53
CA PRO A 49 8.55 6.86 -1.67
C PRO A 49 7.92 8.25 -1.55
N GLY A 50 6.65 8.39 -1.93
CA GLY A 50 5.85 9.60 -1.77
C GLY A 50 5.11 9.72 -0.43
N GLU A 51 5.54 9.00 0.61
CA GLU A 51 4.92 9.04 1.94
C GLU A 51 5.24 10.35 2.66
N ASP A 52 4.23 10.96 3.27
CA ASP A 52 4.40 12.19 4.05
C ASP A 52 5.17 11.92 5.34
N SER A 53 6.44 12.31 5.37
CA SER A 53 7.34 12.12 6.51
C SER A 53 6.93 12.91 7.76
N SER A 54 6.04 13.89 7.64
CA SER A 54 5.52 14.65 8.79
C SER A 54 4.47 13.87 9.59
N ARG A 55 3.88 12.83 8.99
CA ARG A 55 2.80 12.03 9.59
C ARG A 55 3.33 10.72 10.14
N ARG A 56 2.69 10.24 11.21
CA ARG A 56 3.00 8.93 11.77
C ARG A 56 2.66 7.84 10.76
N GLN A 57 3.67 7.04 10.39
CA GLN A 57 3.49 5.91 9.48
C GLN A 57 2.53 4.88 10.05
N GLU A 58 1.52 4.53 9.27
CA GLU A 58 0.43 3.63 9.67
C GLU A 58 0.66 2.15 9.30
N ASN A 59 1.93 1.76 9.11
CA ASN A 59 2.33 0.49 8.52
C ASN A 59 2.24 -0.70 9.50
N ASN A 60 2.35 -0.47 10.81
CA ASN A 60 2.55 -1.54 11.80
C ASN A 60 1.30 -1.93 12.61
N GLY A 61 0.15 -1.29 12.36
CA GLY A 61 -1.08 -1.58 13.10
C GLY A 61 -1.68 -2.94 12.75
N ARG A 62 -2.54 -3.47 13.64
CA ARG A 62 -3.25 -4.75 13.43
C ARG A 62 -3.95 -4.83 12.07
N ARG A 63 -4.66 -3.77 11.68
CA ARG A 63 -5.34 -3.68 10.37
C ARG A 63 -4.37 -3.60 9.20
N ALA A 64 -3.23 -2.91 9.35
CA ALA A 64 -2.20 -2.87 8.31
C ALA A 64 -1.49 -4.21 8.14
N ARG A 65 -1.38 -5.02 9.20
CA ARG A 65 -0.96 -6.42 9.10
C ARG A 65 -2.01 -7.24 8.35
N CYS A 66 -3.27 -7.17 8.77
CA CYS A 66 -4.39 -7.90 8.13
C CYS A 66 -4.48 -7.61 6.63
N LEU A 67 -4.39 -6.34 6.23
CA LEU A 67 -4.37 -5.94 4.82
C LEU A 67 -3.27 -6.65 4.03
N ARG A 68 -2.05 -6.74 4.58
CA ARG A 68 -0.91 -7.36 3.91
C ARG A 68 -0.97 -8.89 3.91
N THR A 69 -1.45 -9.50 5.00
CA THR A 69 -1.37 -10.96 5.18
C THR A 69 -2.63 -11.68 4.71
N ASN A 70 -3.80 -11.11 4.98
CA ASN A 70 -5.08 -11.78 4.73
C ASN A 70 -5.70 -11.31 3.41
N HIS A 71 -5.64 -10.00 3.12
CA HIS A 71 -6.20 -9.43 1.89
C HIS A 71 -5.17 -9.25 0.77
N ALA A 72 -3.89 -9.59 1.00
CA ALA A 72 -2.79 -9.43 0.05
C ALA A 72 -2.68 -8.02 -0.59
N VAL A 73 -3.07 -6.98 0.15
CA VAL A 73 -2.99 -5.58 -0.31
C VAL A 73 -1.55 -5.12 -0.23
N LEU A 74 -0.86 -5.04 -1.37
CA LEU A 74 0.56 -4.70 -1.46
C LEU A 74 0.82 -3.44 -2.29
N THR A 75 -0.02 -3.18 -3.29
CA THR A 75 0.14 -2.08 -4.25
C THR A 75 -0.87 -0.96 -4.04
N ILE A 76 -0.63 0.20 -4.65
CA ILE A 76 -1.60 1.32 -4.66
C ILE A 76 -2.93 0.86 -5.27
N GLY A 77 -2.90 0.09 -6.36
CA GLY A 77 -4.09 -0.48 -6.99
C GLY A 77 -4.90 -1.34 -6.03
N ASP A 78 -4.24 -2.24 -5.29
CA ASP A 78 -4.92 -3.06 -4.27
C ASP A 78 -5.56 -2.18 -3.18
N GLY A 79 -4.85 -1.14 -2.75
CA GLY A 79 -5.33 -0.18 -1.76
C GLY A 79 -6.57 0.58 -2.24
N ILE A 80 -6.58 1.01 -3.50
CA ILE A 80 -7.71 1.71 -4.13
C ILE A 80 -8.91 0.77 -4.20
N ASN A 81 -8.74 -0.46 -4.69
CA ASN A 81 -9.80 -1.45 -4.77
C ASN A 81 -10.41 -1.75 -3.39
N MET A 82 -9.57 -1.90 -2.37
CA MET A 82 -10.00 -2.12 -0.98
C MET A 82 -10.72 -0.89 -0.41
N ALA A 83 -10.28 0.32 -0.72
CA ALA A 83 -10.91 1.56 -0.27
C ALA A 83 -12.25 1.83 -0.97
N ALA A 84 -12.40 1.46 -2.24
CA ALA A 84 -13.62 1.64 -3.03
C ALA A 84 -14.82 0.90 -2.43
N ARG A 85 -14.60 -0.18 -1.66
CA ARG A 85 -15.65 -0.89 -0.90
C ARG A 85 -16.43 0.02 0.05
N LEU A 86 -15.84 1.12 0.52
CA LEU A 86 -16.52 2.10 1.39
C LEU A 86 -17.63 2.86 0.66
N GLU A 87 -17.58 2.93 -0.67
CA GLU A 87 -18.57 3.61 -1.50
C GLU A 87 -19.78 2.73 -1.81
N ASN A 88 -19.68 1.41 -1.55
CA ASN A 88 -20.78 0.48 -1.73
C ASN A 88 -21.91 0.81 -0.73
N PRO A 89 -23.14 1.14 -1.18
CA PRO A 89 -24.25 1.48 -0.30
C PRO A 89 -24.63 0.37 0.70
N LEU A 90 -24.35 -0.89 0.35
CA LEU A 90 -24.57 -2.05 1.22
C LEU A 90 -23.59 -2.10 2.39
N HIS A 91 -22.40 -1.50 2.23
CA HIS A 91 -21.41 -1.31 3.28
C HIS A 91 -21.74 -0.12 4.19
N ALA A 92 -22.17 1.00 3.61
CA ALA A 92 -22.36 2.27 4.33
C ALA A 92 -23.51 2.27 5.37
N SER A 93 -24.47 1.36 5.23
CA SER A 93 -25.68 1.30 6.06
C SER A 93 -25.54 0.50 7.36
N ARG A 94 -24.40 -0.17 7.60
CA ARG A 94 -24.27 -1.16 8.68
C ARG A 94 -23.10 -0.85 9.63
N ALA A 95 -23.30 -1.17 10.91
CA ALA A 95 -22.28 -1.00 11.94
C ALA A 95 -21.06 -1.90 11.67
N ALA A 96 -19.88 -1.42 12.10
CA ALA A 96 -18.62 -2.15 12.00
C ALA A 96 -18.75 -3.59 12.51
N GLY A 97 -18.23 -4.55 11.75
CA GLY A 97 -18.30 -5.97 12.10
C GLY A 97 -19.62 -6.70 11.76
N ALA A 98 -20.70 -6.01 11.37
CA ALA A 98 -22.02 -6.62 11.10
C ALA A 98 -22.50 -6.48 9.64
N CYS A 99 -21.64 -6.01 8.73
CA CYS A 99 -21.94 -6.02 7.31
C CYS A 99 -21.92 -7.46 6.79
N VAL A 100 -22.97 -7.81 6.01
CA VAL A 100 -23.22 -9.14 5.41
C VAL A 100 -23.26 -9.05 3.88
N CYS A 101 -22.52 -8.09 3.31
CA CYS A 101 -22.32 -8.12 1.86
C CYS A 101 -21.38 -9.28 1.52
N ASP A 102 -21.51 -9.82 0.30
CA ASP A 102 -20.72 -10.94 -0.18
C ASP A 102 -19.21 -10.71 -0.01
N GLU A 103 -18.73 -9.47 -0.21
CA GLU A 103 -17.31 -9.13 -0.01
C GLU A 103 -16.87 -9.21 1.47
N CYS A 104 -17.71 -8.74 2.41
CA CYS A 104 -17.41 -8.85 3.84
C CYS A 104 -17.47 -10.29 4.32
N ASP A 105 -18.43 -11.05 3.82
CA ASP A 105 -18.62 -12.44 4.24
C ASP A 105 -17.46 -13.29 3.71
N ALA A 106 -17.07 -13.13 2.44
CA ALA A 106 -15.85 -13.74 1.89
C ALA A 106 -14.58 -13.32 2.66
N ASP A 107 -14.42 -12.03 2.99
CA ASP A 107 -13.29 -11.56 3.80
C ASP A 107 -13.21 -12.25 5.18
N ARG A 108 -14.36 -12.56 5.80
CA ARG A 108 -14.41 -13.25 7.11
C ARG A 108 -14.18 -14.75 6.96
N GLU A 109 -14.87 -15.39 6.03
CA GLU A 109 -14.88 -16.85 5.85
C GLU A 109 -13.60 -17.35 5.18
N ASP A 110 -13.20 -16.71 4.07
CA ASP A 110 -12.07 -17.16 3.25
C ASP A 110 -10.74 -16.56 3.69
N HIS A 111 -10.75 -15.33 4.21
CA HIS A 111 -9.54 -14.60 4.58
C HIS A 111 -9.33 -14.43 6.10
N GLY A 112 -10.28 -14.88 6.93
CA GLY A 112 -10.18 -14.79 8.38
C GLY A 112 -10.09 -13.35 8.89
N CYS A 113 -10.65 -12.37 8.15
CA CYS A 113 -10.67 -10.98 8.55
C CYS A 113 -11.71 -10.74 9.64
N GLU A 114 -11.29 -10.21 10.78
CA GLU A 114 -12.21 -9.91 11.88
C GLU A 114 -13.12 -8.69 11.62
N ASP A 115 -12.68 -7.73 10.78
CA ASP A 115 -13.47 -6.53 10.49
C ASP A 115 -13.08 -5.95 9.11
N PRO A 116 -13.78 -6.38 8.06
CA PRO A 116 -13.56 -5.92 6.69
C PRO A 116 -13.69 -4.40 6.56
N LEU A 117 -14.66 -3.78 7.24
CA LEU A 117 -14.90 -2.33 7.17
C LEU A 117 -13.71 -1.55 7.74
N ALA A 118 -13.15 -1.99 8.86
CA ALA A 118 -11.95 -1.37 9.42
C ALA A 118 -10.72 -1.54 8.52
N CYS A 119 -10.63 -2.64 7.75
CA CYS A 119 -9.57 -2.84 6.77
C CYS A 119 -9.72 -1.90 5.57
N ALA A 120 -10.93 -1.76 5.02
CA ALA A 120 -11.24 -0.79 3.96
C ALA A 120 -10.95 0.66 4.40
N THR A 121 -11.39 1.02 5.61
CA THR A 121 -11.10 2.34 6.22
C THR A 121 -9.60 2.55 6.39
N LYS A 122 -8.86 1.52 6.81
CA LYS A 122 -7.41 1.58 6.96
C LYS A 122 -6.70 1.77 5.61
N ALA A 123 -7.15 1.10 4.56
CA ALA A 123 -6.62 1.28 3.21
C ALA A 123 -6.83 2.72 2.72
N SER A 124 -8.03 3.27 2.90
CA SER A 124 -8.32 4.68 2.56
C SER A 124 -7.46 5.67 3.36
N SER A 125 -7.32 5.47 4.68
CA SER A 125 -6.43 6.28 5.53
C SER A 125 -4.98 6.23 5.03
N ARG A 126 -4.52 5.02 4.65
CA ARG A 126 -3.16 4.81 4.17
C ARG A 126 -2.89 5.54 2.86
N LEU A 127 -3.81 5.47 1.89
CA LEU A 127 -3.71 6.21 0.63
C LEU A 127 -3.60 7.72 0.87
N ARG A 128 -4.35 8.27 1.84
CA ARG A 128 -4.29 9.69 2.21
C ARG A 128 -2.98 10.13 2.86
N GLN A 129 -2.08 9.20 3.21
CA GLN A 129 -0.72 9.52 3.70
C GLN A 129 0.31 9.58 2.57
N ILE A 130 -0.08 9.18 1.36
CA ILE A 130 0.75 9.26 0.16
C ILE A 130 0.42 10.58 -0.54
N HIS A 131 1.46 11.29 -0.99
CA HIS A 131 1.28 12.55 -1.70
C HIS A 131 0.42 12.33 -2.97
N PRO A 132 -0.60 13.18 -3.25
CA PRO A 132 -1.58 12.96 -4.32
C PRO A 132 -1.00 12.70 -5.70
N ARG A 133 0.18 13.26 -6.02
CA ARG A 133 0.89 12.97 -7.29
C ARG A 133 1.09 11.47 -7.57
N TRP A 134 1.17 10.65 -6.52
CA TRP A 134 1.45 9.21 -6.65
C TRP A 134 0.20 8.33 -6.54
N VAL A 135 -0.95 8.92 -6.24
CA VAL A 135 -2.23 8.21 -6.17
C VAL A 135 -3.02 8.63 -7.41
N PRO A 136 -3.33 7.70 -8.32
CA PRO A 136 -4.22 7.95 -9.45
C PRO A 136 -5.53 8.65 -9.09
#